data_AF-A0A7W0SRD5-F1
#
_entry.id   AF-A0A7W0SRD5-F1
#
_cell.length_a   1.000
_cell.length_b   1.000
_cell.length_c   1.000
_cell.angle_alpha   90.00
_cell.angle_beta   90.00
_cell.angle_gamma   90.00
#
_symmetry.space_group_name_H-M   'P 1'
#
loop_
_entity.id
_entity.type
_entity.pdbx_description
1 polymer ?
#
loop_
_entity_poly.entity_id
_entity_poly.type
_entity_poly.pdbx_seq_one_letter_code
_entity_poly.pdbx_strand_id
1 'polypeptide(L)'
;MRGLAVVCGLAAACVFAAVPARASANAGPSARHGGPVNLVATPAVKRALRASFLRGHPALRPAQVRGPLRGSVYYARYGPFEWALATFSVPRVGTTDQPEVFRRRLGGAWIDRGDTGGSLCGVPRAVVRLWGLDKVYGSPC
;
A
#
# COMPACT_ATOMS: atom_id res chain seq x y z
N MET A 1 -0.65 26.38 -65.73
CA MET A 1 0.32 25.29 -65.48
C MET A 1 -0.10 24.57 -64.21
N ARG A 2 -0.26 23.23 -64.28
CA ARG A 2 -0.01 22.21 -63.23
C ARG A 2 -0.52 22.50 -61.80
N GLY A 3 -1.29 21.64 -61.13
CA GLY A 3 -1.59 20.23 -61.38
C GLY A 3 -2.44 19.64 -60.25
N LEU A 4 -3.11 18.55 -60.60
CA LEU A 4 -3.81 17.61 -59.75
C LEU A 4 -2.85 16.93 -58.76
N ALA A 5 -3.27 16.71 -57.52
CA ALA A 5 -2.74 15.63 -56.68
C ALA A 5 -3.84 15.08 -55.77
N VAL A 6 -4.42 13.97 -56.22
CA VAL A 6 -5.21 13.02 -55.44
C VAL A 6 -4.26 12.21 -54.57
N VAL A 7 -4.53 12.07 -53.27
CA VAL A 7 -4.04 10.92 -52.49
C VAL A 7 -5.14 10.46 -51.52
N CYS A 8 -5.73 9.32 -51.87
CA CYS A 8 -6.47 8.42 -50.99
C CYS A 8 -5.58 7.93 -49.83
N GLY A 9 -6.07 8.00 -48.60
CA GLY A 9 -5.48 7.31 -47.45
C GLY A 9 -6.53 6.40 -46.81
N LEU A 10 -6.33 5.09 -46.93
CA LEU A 10 -7.21 4.00 -46.48
C LEU A 10 -7.54 4.06 -44.98
N ALA A 11 -8.79 3.76 -44.66
CA ALA A 11 -9.27 3.46 -43.31
C ALA A 11 -8.85 2.04 -42.89
N ALA A 12 -8.14 1.91 -41.77
CA ALA A 12 -7.84 0.62 -41.14
C ALA A 12 -8.93 0.27 -40.11
N ALA A 13 -9.74 -0.73 -40.41
CA ALA A 13 -10.72 -1.28 -39.48
C ALA A 13 -10.04 -2.32 -38.57
N CYS A 14 -9.89 -2.01 -37.27
CA CYS A 14 -9.45 -2.97 -36.27
C CYS A 14 -10.62 -3.85 -35.83
N VAL A 15 -10.62 -5.12 -36.24
CA VAL A 15 -11.55 -6.15 -35.75
C VAL A 15 -11.07 -6.60 -34.36
N PHE A 16 -11.82 -6.25 -33.31
CA PHE A 16 -11.60 -6.80 -31.96
C PHE A 16 -12.30 -8.15 -31.84
N ALA A 17 -11.54 -9.24 -31.86
CA ALA A 17 -12.05 -10.56 -31.51
C ALA A 17 -12.25 -10.62 -29.98
N ALA A 18 -13.51 -10.70 -29.56
CA ALA A 18 -13.86 -10.90 -28.15
C ALA A 18 -13.53 -12.34 -27.72
N VAL A 19 -12.53 -12.49 -26.86
CA VAL A 19 -12.21 -13.77 -26.22
C VAL A 19 -13.15 -13.96 -25.03
N PRO A 20 -13.96 -15.03 -24.96
CA PRO A 20 -14.76 -15.30 -23.76
C PRO A 20 -13.83 -15.72 -22.62
N ALA A 21 -13.76 -14.91 -21.57
CA ALA A 21 -13.10 -15.27 -20.33
C ALA A 21 -13.89 -16.38 -19.64
N ARG A 22 -13.39 -17.61 -19.69
CA ARG A 22 -13.84 -18.70 -18.80
C ARG A 22 -13.48 -18.34 -17.37
N ALA A 23 -14.45 -17.84 -16.61
CA ALA A 23 -14.34 -17.70 -15.17
C ALA A 23 -14.35 -19.10 -14.53
N SER A 24 -13.17 -19.70 -14.37
CA SER A 24 -12.99 -20.84 -13.47
C SER A 24 -13.10 -20.34 -12.04
N ALA A 25 -14.33 -20.38 -11.50
CA ALA A 25 -14.58 -20.22 -10.08
C ALA A 25 -14.16 -21.50 -9.34
N ASN A 26 -12.85 -21.78 -9.31
CA ASN A 26 -12.31 -22.70 -8.30
C ASN A 26 -12.25 -21.92 -6.99
N ALA A 27 -13.35 -21.98 -6.24
CA ALA A 27 -13.35 -21.77 -4.80
C ALA A 27 -12.52 -22.91 -4.17
N GLY A 28 -11.19 -22.78 -4.26
CA GLY A 28 -10.27 -23.67 -3.60
C GLY A 28 -10.52 -23.65 -2.09
N PRO A 29 -10.26 -24.76 -1.39
CA PRO A 29 -10.43 -24.85 0.05
C PRO A 29 -9.68 -23.69 0.71
N SER A 30 -10.35 -22.99 1.62
CA SER A 30 -9.76 -21.97 2.50
C SER A 30 -8.56 -22.59 3.20
N ALA A 31 -7.37 -22.41 2.61
CA ALA A 31 -6.12 -22.72 3.25
C ALA A 31 -6.16 -21.99 4.59
N ARG A 32 -6.03 -22.75 5.68
CA ARG A 32 -5.87 -22.19 7.02
C ARG A 32 -4.77 -21.16 6.91
N HIS A 33 -5.14 -19.88 6.89
CA HIS A 33 -4.18 -18.81 6.71
C HIS A 33 -3.23 -18.94 7.89
N GLY A 34 -1.96 -19.24 7.62
CA GLY A 34 -0.93 -19.30 8.64
C GLY A 34 -0.95 -18.02 9.50
N GLY A 35 -0.47 -18.13 10.73
CA GLY A 35 -0.35 -16.98 11.63
C GLY A 35 0.42 -15.81 11.00
N PRO A 36 0.32 -14.60 11.58
CA PRO A 36 1.06 -13.46 11.08
C PRO A 36 2.57 -13.71 11.18
N VAL A 37 3.32 -13.26 10.18
CA VAL A 37 4.78 -13.43 10.10
C VAL A 37 5.43 -12.06 10.21
N ASN A 38 6.38 -11.90 11.13
CA ASN A 38 7.15 -10.67 11.27
C ASN A 38 8.21 -10.60 10.17
N LEU A 39 8.26 -9.49 9.45
CA LEU A 39 9.14 -9.30 8.30
C LEU A 39 10.13 -8.18 8.58
N VAL A 40 11.29 -8.24 7.92
CA VAL A 40 12.30 -7.17 8.00
C VAL A 40 11.93 -6.06 7.02
N ALA A 41 11.75 -4.84 7.53
CA ALA A 41 11.54 -3.66 6.70
C ALA A 41 12.84 -3.24 6.00
N THR A 42 13.07 -3.78 4.81
CA THR A 42 14.23 -3.44 3.98
C THR A 42 14.25 -1.97 3.57
N PRO A 43 15.38 -1.43 3.10
CA PRO A 43 15.43 -0.07 2.55
C PRO A 43 14.41 0.17 1.43
N ALA A 44 14.15 -0.84 0.58
CA ALA A 44 13.15 -0.75 -0.47
C ALA A 44 11.73 -0.62 0.10
N VAL A 45 11.38 -1.41 1.11
CA VAL A 45 10.09 -1.30 1.81
C VAL A 45 9.94 0.09 2.43
N LYS A 46 10.95 0.57 3.17
CA LYS A 46 10.92 1.90 3.80
C LYS A 46 10.74 3.03 2.79
N ARG A 47 11.41 2.97 1.63
CA ARG A 47 11.19 3.93 0.53
C ARG A 47 9.77 3.87 -0.02
N ALA A 48 9.22 2.66 -0.18
CA ALA A 48 7.86 2.48 -0.69
C ALA A 48 6.80 3.00 0.30
N LEU A 49 7.00 2.82 1.61
CA LEU A 49 6.16 3.39 2.65
C LEU A 49 6.21 4.93 2.62
N ARG A 50 7.42 5.53 2.55
CA ARG A 50 7.57 6.99 2.42
C ARG A 50 6.88 7.52 1.17
N ALA A 51 7.01 6.84 0.04
CA ALA A 51 6.32 7.22 -1.19
C ALA A 51 4.80 7.14 -1.04
N SER A 52 4.29 6.13 -0.32
CA SER A 52 2.85 6.01 -0.02
C SER A 52 2.36 7.16 0.86
N PHE A 53 3.09 7.46 1.94
CA PHE A 53 2.79 8.57 2.84
C PHE A 53 2.70 9.90 2.08
N LEU A 54 3.71 10.21 1.26
CA LEU A 54 3.73 11.45 0.48
C LEU A 54 2.61 11.54 -0.56
N ARG A 55 2.13 10.41 -1.11
CA ARG A 55 0.94 10.41 -1.99
C ARG A 55 -0.35 10.73 -1.23
N GLY A 56 -0.49 10.27 0.01
CA GLY A 56 -1.63 10.59 0.87
C GLY A 56 -1.63 12.03 1.39
N HIS A 57 -0.46 12.68 1.37
CA HIS A 57 -0.24 13.99 1.97
C HIS A 57 0.30 15.00 0.95
N PRO A 58 -0.49 15.41 -0.08
CA PRO A 58 -0.02 16.24 -1.18
C PRO A 58 0.44 17.65 -0.75
N ALA A 59 -0.01 18.13 0.42
CA ALA A 59 0.43 19.40 0.98
C ALA A 59 1.87 19.37 1.54
N LEU A 60 2.44 18.19 1.76
CA LEU A 60 3.80 18.02 2.30
C LEU A 60 4.82 17.94 1.17
N ARG A 61 5.88 18.74 1.25
CA ARG A 61 7.02 18.59 0.31
C ARG A 61 7.90 17.43 0.77
N PRO A 62 8.41 16.57 -0.12
CA PRO A 62 9.25 15.42 0.26
C PRO A 62 10.45 15.78 1.15
N ALA A 63 11.11 16.91 0.88
CA ALA A 63 12.25 17.40 1.64
C ALA A 63 11.93 17.77 3.10
N GLN A 64 10.65 18.01 3.41
CA GLN A 64 10.18 18.38 4.74
C GLN A 64 9.87 17.17 5.63
N VAL A 65 9.69 16.00 5.02
CA VAL A 65 9.30 14.77 5.72
C VAL A 65 10.54 13.94 6.02
N ARG A 66 10.78 13.66 7.29
CA ARG A 66 11.79 12.67 7.71
C ARG A 66 11.10 11.35 8.01
N GLY A 67 11.61 10.27 7.43
CA GLY A 67 11.23 8.92 7.83
C GLY A 67 10.97 7.94 6.68
N PRO A 68 10.56 6.70 6.99
CA PRO A 68 10.26 6.20 8.34
C PRO A 68 11.44 6.38 9.32
N LEU A 69 11.17 6.81 10.56
CA LEU A 69 12.22 7.02 11.55
C LEU A 69 12.94 5.71 11.90
N ARG A 70 14.17 5.82 12.40
CA ARG A 70 14.97 4.64 12.74
C ARG A 70 14.30 3.88 13.89
N GLY A 71 14.13 2.56 13.72
CA GLY A 71 13.54 1.70 14.75
C GLY A 71 12.02 1.81 14.89
N SER A 72 11.35 2.61 14.07
CA SER A 72 9.90 2.86 14.21
C SER A 72 9.06 2.17 13.12
N VAL A 73 9.58 1.11 12.49
CA VAL A 73 8.86 0.38 11.44
C VAL A 73 8.56 -1.02 11.91
N TYR A 74 7.27 -1.32 12.04
CA TYR A 74 6.75 -2.67 12.16
C TYR A 74 6.27 -3.14 10.80
N TYR A 75 6.58 -4.38 10.42
CA TYR A 75 6.22 -4.92 9.12
C TYR A 75 5.88 -6.40 9.24
N ALA A 76 4.72 -6.79 8.75
CA ALA A 76 4.26 -8.17 8.86
C ALA A 76 3.47 -8.58 7.63
N ARG A 77 3.42 -9.90 7.40
CA ARG A 77 2.48 -10.52 6.48
C ARG A 77 1.42 -11.26 7.26
N TYR A 78 0.16 -11.09 6.87
CA TYR A 78 -0.95 -11.87 7.38
C TYR A 78 -1.93 -12.18 6.26
N GLY A 79 -1.97 -13.45 5.87
CA GLY A 79 -2.67 -13.92 4.69
C GLY A 79 -2.24 -13.23 3.39
N PRO A 80 -3.17 -12.75 2.54
CA PRO A 80 -2.84 -12.12 1.25
C PRO A 80 -2.40 -10.66 1.41
N PHE A 81 -2.26 -10.18 2.64
CA PHE A 81 -1.91 -8.79 2.94
C PHE A 81 -0.57 -8.69 3.64
N GLU A 82 0.08 -7.58 3.35
CA GLU A 82 1.17 -7.05 4.12
C GLU A 82 0.71 -5.77 4.83
N TRP A 83 1.13 -5.66 6.09
CA TRP A 83 0.80 -4.57 6.99
C TRP A 83 2.09 -3.94 7.46
N ALA A 84 2.11 -2.61 7.55
CA ALA A 84 3.21 -1.90 8.18
C ALA A 84 2.69 -0.79 9.08
N LEU A 85 3.48 -0.45 10.09
CA LEU A 85 3.29 0.72 10.92
C LEU A 85 4.58 1.52 10.85
N ALA A 86 4.52 2.80 10.52
CA ALA A 86 5.73 3.62 10.40
C ALA A 86 5.51 5.04 10.91
N THR A 87 6.42 5.51 11.76
CA THR A 87 6.48 6.90 12.21
C THR A 87 7.24 7.77 11.22
N PHE A 88 6.65 8.90 10.85
CA PHE A 88 7.27 10.00 10.12
C PHE A 88 7.37 11.23 11.03
N SER A 89 8.31 12.13 10.74
CA SER A 89 8.39 13.43 11.37
C SER A 89 8.12 14.50 10.32
N VAL A 90 7.09 15.30 10.58
CA VAL A 90 6.58 16.36 9.70
C VAL A 90 6.77 17.74 10.36
N PRO A 91 6.98 18.83 9.59
CA PRO A 91 7.23 20.15 10.17
C PRO A 91 6.04 20.67 10.96
N ARG A 92 6.31 21.46 12.02
CA ARG A 92 5.34 22.13 12.91
C ARG A 92 4.47 21.19 13.78
N VAL A 93 4.08 20.05 13.24
CA VAL A 93 3.28 19.01 13.93
C VAL A 93 4.12 17.90 14.56
N GLY A 94 5.40 17.77 14.20
CA GLY A 94 6.29 16.81 14.83
C GLY A 94 5.91 15.36 14.51
N THR A 95 5.51 14.60 15.53
CA THR A 95 5.05 13.20 15.44
C THR A 95 3.71 12.99 16.15
N THR A 96 2.95 14.07 16.38
CA THR A 96 1.74 14.02 17.22
C THR A 96 0.67 13.08 16.65
N ASP A 97 0.53 13.05 15.34
CA ASP A 97 -0.46 12.22 14.63
C ASP A 97 0.24 11.02 13.98
N GLN A 98 1.02 10.27 14.76
CA GLN A 98 1.84 9.17 14.26
C GLN A 98 1.80 8.01 15.26
N PRO A 99 2.13 6.77 14.82
CA PRO A 99 2.52 6.34 13.48
C PRO A 99 1.37 6.23 12.47
N GLU A 100 1.73 6.05 11.20
CA GLU A 100 0.83 5.75 10.08
C GLU A 100 0.69 4.24 9.87
N VAL A 101 -0.54 3.80 9.58
CA VAL A 101 -0.85 2.40 9.21
C VAL A 101 -0.80 2.26 7.69
N PHE A 102 -0.07 1.26 7.20
CA PHE A 102 -0.04 0.94 5.78
C PHE A 102 -0.52 -0.49 5.52
N ARG A 103 -1.17 -0.68 4.38
CA ARG A 103 -1.57 -2.01 3.91
C ARG A 103 -1.35 -2.15 2.42
N ARG A 104 -0.97 -3.35 1.99
CA ARG A 104 -1.04 -3.76 0.59
C ARG A 104 -1.46 -5.22 0.46
N ARG A 105 -2.03 -5.58 -0.68
CA ARG A 105 -2.07 -6.98 -1.12
C ARG A 105 -0.67 -7.41 -1.55
N LEU A 106 -0.32 -8.68 -1.42
CA LEU A 106 0.97 -9.20 -1.91
C LEU A 106 1.19 -8.81 -3.38
N GLY A 107 2.35 -8.23 -3.67
CA GLY A 107 2.71 -7.70 -4.99
C GLY A 107 2.06 -6.35 -5.37
N GLY A 108 1.13 -5.84 -4.56
CA GLY A 108 0.43 -4.58 -4.80
C GLY A 108 1.17 -3.33 -4.32
N ALA A 109 0.56 -2.18 -4.57
CA ALA A 109 1.01 -0.89 -4.06
C ALA A 109 0.63 -0.73 -2.57
N TRP A 110 1.50 -0.03 -1.83
CA TRP A 110 1.18 0.42 -0.48
C TRP A 110 0.09 1.50 -0.51
N ILE A 111 -0.87 1.34 0.40
CA ILE A 111 -1.93 2.28 0.70
C ILE A 111 -1.70 2.76 2.13
N ASP A 112 -1.63 4.08 2.29
CA ASP A 112 -1.68 4.72 3.60
C ASP A 112 -3.12 4.68 4.11
N ARG A 113 -3.31 4.20 5.34
CA ARG A 113 -4.61 4.03 5.99
C ARG A 113 -4.85 5.12 7.04
N GLY A 114 -3.93 6.07 7.16
CA GLY A 114 -3.98 7.14 8.14
C GLY A 114 -3.26 6.79 9.43
N ASP A 115 -3.17 7.80 10.28
CA ASP A 115 -2.49 7.70 11.55
C ASP A 115 -3.31 6.89 12.55
N THR A 116 -2.64 6.40 13.58
CA THR A 116 -3.31 5.61 14.62
C THR A 116 -4.28 6.43 15.48
N GLY A 117 -4.06 7.73 15.68
CA GLY A 117 -4.82 8.53 16.65
C GLY A 117 -4.84 7.92 18.06
N GLY A 118 -3.82 7.11 18.42
CA GLY A 118 -3.80 6.34 19.66
C GLY A 118 -4.51 4.99 19.62
N SER A 119 -4.96 4.52 18.45
CA SER A 119 -5.61 3.22 18.25
C SER A 119 -5.15 2.50 16.97
N LEU A 120 -5.09 1.16 17.02
CA LEU A 120 -4.76 0.31 15.85
C LEU A 120 -6.01 -0.32 15.23
N CYS A 121 -7.13 0.42 15.25
CA CYS A 121 -8.39 -0.03 14.66
C CYS A 121 -8.24 -0.45 13.20
N GLY A 122 -8.81 -1.60 12.85
CA GLY A 122 -8.72 -2.15 11.49
C GLY A 122 -7.38 -2.82 11.15
N VAL A 123 -6.38 -2.81 12.04
CA VAL A 123 -5.22 -3.70 11.97
C VAL A 123 -5.57 -5.04 12.61
N PRO A 124 -5.32 -6.19 11.97
CA PRO A 124 -5.70 -7.48 12.54
C PRO A 124 -5.05 -7.71 13.91
N ARG A 125 -5.84 -8.13 14.90
CA ARG A 125 -5.36 -8.36 16.28
C ARG A 125 -4.13 -9.26 16.37
N ALA A 126 -4.03 -10.26 15.50
CA ALA A 126 -2.87 -11.13 15.44
C ALA A 126 -1.59 -10.37 15.06
N VAL A 127 -1.68 -9.42 14.12
CA VAL A 127 -0.57 -8.55 13.72
C VAL A 127 -0.18 -7.59 14.85
N VAL A 128 -1.17 -6.98 15.52
CA VAL A 128 -0.91 -6.09 16.67
C VAL A 128 -0.16 -6.83 17.79
N ARG A 129 -0.59 -8.06 18.12
CA ARG A 129 0.11 -8.91 19.10
C ARG A 129 1.50 -9.32 18.66
N LEU A 130 1.68 -9.67 17.38
CA LEU A 130 2.99 -10.01 16.81
C LEU A 130 3.99 -8.87 17.00
N TRP A 131 3.53 -7.63 16.87
CA TRP A 131 4.35 -6.42 17.09
C TRP A 131 4.50 -6.04 18.57
N GLY A 132 3.83 -6.74 19.50
CA GLY A 132 3.85 -6.42 20.93
C GLY A 132 3.15 -5.11 21.29
N LEU A 133 2.23 -4.64 20.46
CA LEU A 133 1.59 -3.32 20.58
C LEU A 133 0.21 -3.37 21.25
N ASP A 134 -0.28 -4.56 21.59
CA ASP A 134 -1.59 -4.77 22.22
C ASP A 134 -1.70 -4.19 23.63
N LYS A 135 -0.56 -4.03 24.32
CA LYS A 135 -0.50 -3.34 25.62
C LYS A 135 -0.49 -1.81 25.50
N VAL A 136 -0.07 -1.29 24.35
CA VAL A 136 0.08 0.16 24.12
C VAL A 136 -1.21 0.74 23.54
N TYR A 137 -1.78 0.06 22.54
CA TYR A 137 -2.97 0.53 21.81
C TYR A 137 -4.26 -0.16 22.28
N GLY A 138 -4.18 -1.03 23.30
CA GLY A 138 -5.30 -1.83 23.76
C GLY A 138 -5.75 -2.89 22.76
N SER A 139 -7.00 -3.36 22.92
CA SER A 139 -7.59 -4.24 21.91
C SER A 139 -7.91 -3.40 20.66
N PRO A 140 -7.44 -3.79 19.46
CA PRO A 140 -7.87 -3.11 18.25
C PRO A 140 -9.38 -3.26 18.15
N CYS A 141 -10.06 -2.14 17.88
CA CYS A 141 -11.41 -2.23 17.35
C CYS A 141 -11.35 -2.83 15.92
#